data_AF-A0A0Q6PZB2-F1
#
_entry.id   AF-A0A0Q6PZB2-F1
#
_cell.length_a   1.000
_cell.length_b   1.000
_cell.length_c   1.000
_cell.angle_alpha   90.00
_cell.angle_beta   90.00
_cell.angle_gamma   90.00
#
_symmetry.space_group_name_H-M   'P 1'
#
loop_
_entity.id
_entity.type
_entity.pdbx_description
1 polymer ?
#
loop_
_entity_poly.entity_id
_entity_poly.type
_entity_poly.pdbx_seq_one_letter_code
_entity_poly.pdbx_strand_id
1 'polypeptide(L)'
;MDDVKAAVIGPPIERRDYNPVLRWLIVNVLVAIGLVTLWQLGFLGSVLASDHTRISLLIFAIFVITSLHCLVQAIDISRELIAARRARAVIEAEGASGFRLAGNNVLTGAGTLLEPGVLTTHVGNLVKKAEIRGKGQLDQTLLLRSVADKLRAREKLGLFVSEGLLRLALLGTAIGFILMLIPIAGLTSFEADTLRGALSGMTGGMAVALNVTVAGIATALILKFQYFQLDAAIGELFSGIAEVSEIYVVPAIERSHDGRA
;
A
#
# COMPACT_ATOMS: atom_id res chain seq x y z
N MET A 1 -3.02 -25.82 25.84
CA MET A 1 -2.40 -25.66 24.49
C MET A 1 -2.74 -24.30 23.85
N ASP A 2 -3.59 -23.50 24.49
CA ASP A 2 -3.92 -22.13 24.05
C ASP A 2 -2.92 -21.08 24.58
N ASP A 3 -2.29 -21.32 25.73
CA ASP A 3 -1.28 -20.41 26.33
C ASP A 3 0.00 -20.26 25.49
N VAL A 4 0.50 -21.35 24.90
CA VAL A 4 1.73 -21.31 24.08
C VAL A 4 1.46 -20.58 22.75
N LYS A 5 0.24 -20.70 22.21
CA LYS A 5 -0.21 -19.97 21.02
C LYS A 5 -0.39 -18.47 21.29
N ALA A 6 -0.70 -18.09 22.53
CA ALA A 6 -0.79 -16.69 22.95
C ALA A 6 0.59 -16.07 23.19
N ALA A 7 1.55 -16.84 23.74
CA ALA A 7 2.89 -16.34 24.03
C ALA A 7 3.76 -16.07 22.79
N VAL A 8 3.56 -16.84 21.70
CA VAL A 8 4.35 -16.67 20.46
C VAL A 8 3.65 -15.77 19.43
N ILE A 9 2.32 -15.64 19.49
CA ILE A 9 1.51 -15.05 18.40
C ILE A 9 0.53 -13.97 18.92
N GLY A 10 0.54 -13.65 20.23
CA GLY A 10 -0.37 -12.69 20.84
C GLY A 10 -1.82 -13.18 20.97
N PRO A 11 -2.66 -12.52 21.80
CA PRO A 11 -4.08 -12.82 21.90
C PRO A 11 -4.79 -12.70 20.53
N PRO A 12 -5.91 -13.42 20.31
CA PRO A 12 -6.62 -13.46 19.02
C PRO A 12 -7.05 -12.08 18.49
N ILE A 13 -7.18 -11.10 19.37
CA ILE A 13 -7.44 -9.69 19.04
C ILE A 13 -6.24 -9.04 18.33
N GLU A 14 -5.00 -9.28 18.80
CA GLU A 14 -3.76 -8.79 18.18
C GLU A 14 -3.44 -9.48 16.85
N ARG A 15 -3.92 -10.71 16.62
CA ARG A 15 -3.74 -11.40 15.32
C ARG A 15 -4.46 -10.71 14.17
N ARG A 16 -5.58 -10.05 14.45
CA ARG A 16 -6.37 -9.33 13.44
C ARG A 16 -5.74 -7.96 13.12
N ASP A 17 -4.83 -7.47 13.94
CA ASP A 17 -4.13 -6.19 13.76
C ASP A 17 -3.01 -6.23 12.72
N TYR A 18 -2.29 -7.35 12.63
CA TYR A 18 -1.23 -7.54 11.64
C TYR A 18 -1.74 -8.11 10.32
N ASN A 19 -3.05 -8.21 10.13
CA ASN A 19 -3.67 -8.79 8.94
C ASN A 19 -3.19 -8.14 7.62
N PRO A 20 -3.01 -6.81 7.52
CA PRO A 20 -2.46 -6.19 6.30
C PRO A 20 -1.03 -6.67 6.00
N VAL A 21 -0.18 -6.72 7.02
CA VAL A 21 1.22 -7.18 6.91
C VAL A 21 1.28 -8.66 6.56
N LEU A 22 0.44 -9.48 7.20
CA LEU A 22 0.35 -10.91 6.93
C LEU A 22 -0.09 -11.19 5.49
N ARG A 23 -1.12 -10.49 5.00
CA ARG A 23 -1.58 -10.58 3.61
C ARG A 23 -0.47 -10.19 2.64
N TRP A 24 0.27 -9.11 2.91
CA TRP A 24 1.42 -8.72 2.11
C TRP A 24 2.51 -9.79 2.12
N LEU A 25 2.81 -10.37 3.29
CA LEU A 25 3.84 -11.39 3.45
C LEU A 25 3.50 -12.66 2.67
N ILE A 26 2.25 -13.13 2.74
CA ILE A 26 1.80 -14.30 1.97
C ILE A 26 2.03 -14.08 0.47
N VAL A 27 1.64 -12.91 -0.06
CA VAL A 27 1.85 -12.58 -1.48
C VAL A 27 3.33 -12.58 -1.82
N ASN A 28 4.18 -11.95 -1.00
CA ASN A 28 5.61 -11.86 -1.28
C ASN A 28 6.34 -13.18 -1.13
N VAL A 29 5.92 -14.06 -0.23
CA VAL A 29 6.44 -15.42 -0.12
C VAL A 29 6.09 -16.22 -1.38
N LEU A 30 4.85 -16.13 -1.88
CA LEU A 30 4.47 -16.78 -3.15
C LEU A 30 5.28 -16.24 -4.33
N VAL A 31 5.50 -14.92 -4.40
CA VAL A 31 6.34 -14.30 -5.42
C VAL A 31 7.79 -14.76 -5.30
N ALA A 32 8.34 -14.83 -4.09
CA ALA A 32 9.71 -15.29 -3.84
C ALA A 32 9.89 -16.75 -4.27
N ILE A 33 8.93 -17.63 -3.96
CA ILE A 33 8.93 -19.02 -4.43
C ILE A 33 8.93 -19.05 -5.97
N GLY A 34 8.06 -18.26 -6.61
CA GLY A 34 8.02 -18.15 -8.07
C GLY A 34 9.33 -17.62 -8.68
N LEU A 35 10.00 -16.67 -8.02
CA LEU A 35 11.30 -16.18 -8.48
C LEU A 35 12.40 -17.24 -8.30
N VAL A 36 12.39 -17.99 -7.20
CA VAL A 36 13.34 -19.08 -6.96
C VAL A 36 13.16 -20.19 -7.99
N THR A 37 11.92 -20.57 -8.34
CA THR A 37 11.68 -21.58 -9.38
C THR A 37 12.16 -21.10 -10.76
N LEU A 38 11.86 -19.85 -11.13
CA LEU A 38 12.37 -19.25 -12.37
C LEU A 38 13.90 -19.15 -12.40
N TRP A 39 14.54 -18.96 -11.24
CA TRP A 39 15.99 -18.94 -11.12
C TRP A 39 16.57 -20.33 -11.34
N GLN A 40 16.01 -21.34 -10.67
CA GLN A 40 16.46 -22.74 -10.80
C GLN A 40 16.31 -23.27 -12.22
N LEU A 41 15.26 -22.84 -12.94
CA LEU A 41 15.04 -23.18 -14.34
C LEU A 41 15.92 -22.38 -15.32
N GLY A 42 16.72 -21.43 -14.83
CA GLY A 42 17.61 -20.60 -15.65
C GLY A 42 16.92 -19.47 -16.42
N PHE A 43 15.60 -19.32 -16.30
CA PHE A 43 14.82 -18.32 -17.04
C PHE A 43 15.18 -16.88 -16.68
N LEU A 44 15.45 -16.60 -15.39
CA LEU A 44 15.90 -15.28 -14.96
C LEU A 44 17.23 -14.89 -15.62
N GLY A 45 18.19 -15.81 -15.64
CA GLY A 45 19.46 -15.61 -16.33
C GLY A 45 19.28 -15.36 -17.83
N SER A 46 18.43 -16.14 -18.49
CA SER A 46 18.16 -15.95 -19.93
C SER A 46 17.47 -14.62 -20.24
N VAL A 47 16.55 -14.17 -19.39
CA VAL A 47 15.87 -12.86 -19.55
C VAL A 47 16.88 -11.73 -19.46
N LEU A 48 17.75 -11.74 -18.44
CA LEU A 48 18.78 -10.72 -18.26
C LEU A 48 19.86 -10.74 -19.35
N ALA A 49 20.25 -11.93 -19.82
CA ALA A 49 21.25 -12.06 -20.88
C ALA A 49 20.71 -11.62 -22.26
N SER A 50 19.42 -11.88 -22.53
CA SER A 50 18.77 -11.51 -23.79
C SER A 50 18.40 -10.03 -23.85
N ASP A 51 18.19 -9.38 -22.71
CA ASP A 51 17.80 -7.97 -22.63
C ASP A 51 19.01 -7.01 -22.64
N HIS A 52 19.52 -6.72 -23.83
CA HIS A 52 20.55 -5.69 -24.01
C HIS A 52 20.10 -4.28 -23.63
N THR A 53 18.79 -3.98 -23.70
CA THR A 53 18.24 -2.66 -23.38
C THR A 53 18.16 -2.39 -21.89
N ARG A 54 18.27 -3.44 -21.06
CA ARG A 54 18.19 -3.41 -19.60
C ARG A 54 16.85 -2.88 -19.07
N ILE A 55 15.80 -2.90 -19.89
CA ILE A 55 14.45 -2.47 -19.49
C ILE A 55 13.85 -3.45 -18.48
N SER A 56 14.05 -4.76 -18.66
CA SER A 56 13.62 -5.77 -17.69
C SER A 56 14.27 -5.56 -16.32
N LEU A 57 15.56 -5.21 -16.28
CA LEU A 57 16.26 -4.88 -15.04
C LEU A 57 15.63 -3.64 -14.36
N LEU A 58 15.33 -2.60 -15.13
CA LEU A 58 14.66 -1.40 -14.63
C LEU A 58 13.28 -1.72 -14.05
N ILE A 59 12.49 -2.55 -14.75
CA ILE A 59 11.18 -3.04 -14.28
C ILE A 59 11.32 -3.77 -12.94
N PHE A 60 12.27 -4.71 -12.83
CA PHE A 60 12.50 -5.43 -11.57
C PHE A 60 12.96 -4.51 -10.44
N ALA A 61 13.82 -3.53 -10.72
CA ALA A 61 14.26 -2.55 -9.72
C ALA A 61 13.09 -1.70 -9.20
N ILE A 62 12.26 -1.16 -10.11
CA ILE A 62 11.04 -0.42 -9.75
C ILE A 62 10.10 -1.31 -8.94
N PHE A 63 9.93 -2.57 -9.35
CA PHE A 63 9.10 -3.53 -8.64
C PHE A 63 9.55 -3.72 -7.19
N VAL A 64 10.84 -4.01 -6.97
CA VAL A 64 11.38 -4.25 -5.62
C VAL A 64 11.23 -3.01 -4.73
N ILE A 65 11.62 -1.83 -5.23
CA ILE A 65 11.51 -0.57 -4.48
C ILE A 65 10.05 -0.29 -4.11
N THR A 66 9.13 -0.44 -5.07
CA THR A 66 7.71 -0.16 -4.85
C THR A 66 7.06 -1.18 -3.92
N SER A 67 7.48 -2.45 -4.00
CA SER A 67 6.98 -3.49 -3.11
C SER A 67 7.45 -3.29 -1.66
N LEU A 68 8.71 -2.88 -1.47
CA LEU A 68 9.25 -2.47 -0.16
C LEU A 68 8.51 -1.25 0.40
N HIS A 69 8.22 -0.26 -0.46
CA HIS A 69 7.41 0.88 -0.06
C HIS A 69 5.99 0.45 0.38
N CYS A 70 5.37 -0.51 -0.31
CA CYS A 70 4.09 -1.09 0.11
C CYS A 70 4.20 -1.80 1.47
N LEU A 71 5.31 -2.48 1.77
CA LEU A 71 5.55 -3.10 3.08
C LEU A 71 5.56 -2.05 4.19
N VAL A 72 6.32 -0.97 4.01
CA VAL A 72 6.41 0.12 5.00
C VAL A 72 5.02 0.68 5.27
N GLN A 73 4.24 0.97 4.23
CA GLN A 73 2.88 1.46 4.40
C GLN A 73 1.96 0.45 5.09
N ALA A 74 2.07 -0.83 4.78
CA ALA A 74 1.27 -1.87 5.44
C ALA A 74 1.60 -1.96 6.94
N ILE A 75 2.86 -1.80 7.33
CA ILE A 75 3.29 -1.72 8.74
C ILE A 75 2.69 -0.49 9.40
N ASP A 76 2.77 0.68 8.76
CA ASP A 76 2.24 1.93 9.31
C ASP A 76 0.72 1.85 9.52
N ILE A 77 -0.02 1.37 8.52
CA ILE A 77 -1.48 1.21 8.63
C ILE A 77 -1.85 0.16 9.69
N SER A 78 -1.09 -0.93 9.81
CA SER A 78 -1.30 -1.92 10.87
C SER A 78 -1.11 -1.31 12.26
N ARG A 79 -0.07 -0.49 12.46
CA ARG A 79 0.14 0.26 13.71
C ARG A 79 -0.99 1.23 14.00
N GLU A 80 -1.46 1.96 13.00
CA GLU A 80 -2.59 2.89 13.14
C GLU A 80 -3.91 2.17 13.45
N LEU A 81 -4.15 0.99 12.88
CA LEU A 81 -5.30 0.14 13.22
C LEU A 81 -5.27 -0.34 14.67
N ILE A 82 -4.10 -0.71 15.19
CA ILE A 82 -3.91 -1.08 16.60
C ILE A 82 -4.21 0.12 17.51
N ALA A 83 -3.58 1.27 17.21
CA ALA A 83 -3.74 2.49 17.98
C ALA A 83 -5.21 2.95 17.99
N ALA A 84 -5.87 2.94 16.83
CA ALA A 84 -7.28 3.27 16.71
C ALA A 84 -8.18 2.31 17.51
N ARG A 85 -7.89 1.00 17.52
CA ARG A 85 -8.64 0.03 18.32
C ARG A 85 -8.46 0.24 19.83
N ARG A 86 -7.23 0.47 20.29
CA ARG A 86 -6.97 0.75 21.72
C ARG A 86 -7.65 2.04 22.16
N ALA A 87 -7.54 3.10 21.35
CA ALA A 87 -8.23 4.35 21.61
C ALA A 87 -9.76 4.19 21.57
N ARG A 88 -10.31 3.40 20.64
CA ARG A 88 -11.74 3.06 20.59
C ARG A 88 -12.20 2.41 21.89
N ALA A 89 -11.49 1.41 22.41
CA ALA A 89 -11.87 0.73 23.65
C ALA A 89 -11.95 1.70 24.85
N VAL A 90 -11.01 2.64 24.95
CA VAL A 90 -11.02 3.69 25.99
C VAL A 90 -12.16 4.68 25.77
N ILE A 91 -12.41 5.11 24.53
CA ILE A 91 -13.52 6.01 24.16
C ILE A 91 -14.88 5.38 24.46
N GLU A 92 -15.06 4.08 24.19
CA GLU A 92 -16.31 3.37 24.48
C GLU A 92 -16.53 3.23 25.99
N ALA A 93 -15.48 2.99 26.77
CA ALA A 93 -15.56 2.84 28.21
C ALA A 93 -15.78 4.17 28.96
N GLU A 94 -15.11 5.24 28.53
CA GLU A 94 -15.03 6.50 29.29
C GLU A 94 -15.53 7.74 28.55
N GLY A 95 -15.95 7.60 27.28
CA GLY A 95 -16.30 8.73 26.42
C GLY A 95 -17.45 9.60 26.93
N ALA A 96 -18.30 9.07 27.80
CA ALA A 96 -19.36 9.85 28.45
C ALA A 96 -18.84 11.00 29.33
N SER A 97 -17.60 10.91 29.81
CA SER A 97 -16.97 11.92 30.68
C SER A 97 -16.45 13.16 29.92
N GLY A 98 -16.53 13.16 28.58
CA GLY A 98 -16.00 14.22 27.72
C GLY A 98 -14.52 14.03 27.40
N PHE A 99 -13.94 14.98 26.67
CA PHE A 99 -12.55 14.93 26.20
C PHE A 99 -11.85 16.26 26.48
N ARG A 100 -10.55 16.20 26.78
CA ARG A 100 -9.71 17.37 27.06
C ARG A 100 -8.36 17.25 26.34
N LEU A 101 -7.78 18.40 25.99
CA LEU A 101 -6.46 18.48 25.39
C LEU A 101 -5.39 18.67 26.48
N ALA A 102 -4.33 17.85 26.43
CA ALA A 102 -3.09 18.05 27.17
C ALA A 102 -1.92 18.17 26.20
N GLY A 103 -1.67 19.40 25.73
CA GLY A 103 -0.70 19.66 24.67
C GLY A 103 -1.13 19.01 23.36
N ASN A 104 -0.33 18.04 22.88
CA ASN A 104 -0.66 17.25 21.68
C ASN A 104 -1.44 15.96 21.97
N ASN A 105 -1.67 15.63 23.25
CA ASN A 105 -2.35 14.41 23.65
C ASN A 105 -3.82 14.69 23.99
N VAL A 106 -4.66 13.68 23.81
CA VAL A 106 -6.09 13.74 24.16
C VAL A 106 -6.32 12.85 25.38
N LEU A 107 -6.95 13.44 26.39
CA LEU A 107 -7.37 12.79 27.62
C LEU A 107 -8.88 12.62 27.63
N THR A 108 -9.38 11.52 28.20
CA THR A 108 -10.79 11.41 28.59
C THR A 108 -11.07 12.33 29.77
N GLY A 109 -12.35 12.60 30.06
CA GLY A 109 -12.75 13.35 31.26
C GLY A 109 -12.34 12.66 32.56
N ALA A 110 -12.16 11.34 32.54
CA ALA A 110 -11.60 10.55 33.65
C ALA A 110 -10.07 10.66 33.78
N GLY A 111 -9.39 11.29 32.81
CA GLY A 111 -7.94 11.53 32.84
C GLY A 111 -7.10 10.41 32.23
N THR A 112 -7.70 9.45 31.51
CA THR A 112 -6.92 8.43 30.78
C THR A 112 -6.40 8.98 29.46
N LEU A 113 -5.16 8.65 29.13
CA LEU A 113 -4.50 9.11 27.92
C LEU A 113 -4.80 8.18 26.75
N LEU A 114 -5.30 8.75 25.65
CA LEU A 114 -5.58 7.97 24.45
C LEU A 114 -4.28 7.74 23.65
N GLU A 115 -4.13 6.53 23.13
CA GLU A 115 -2.96 6.11 22.34
C GLU A 115 -2.75 7.03 21.12
N PRO A 116 -1.53 7.53 20.88
CA PRO A 116 -1.28 8.43 19.76
C PRO A 116 -1.50 7.72 18.41
N GLY A 117 -2.25 8.38 17.52
CA GLY A 117 -2.58 7.87 16.19
C GLY A 117 -3.49 8.81 15.41
N VAL A 118 -3.93 8.37 14.22
CA VAL A 118 -4.80 9.17 13.35
C VAL A 118 -6.16 9.41 14.00
N LEU A 119 -6.74 8.41 14.68
CA LEU A 119 -8.00 8.55 15.42
C LEU A 119 -7.90 9.64 16.50
N THR A 120 -6.89 9.57 17.36
CA THR A 120 -6.74 10.51 18.47
C THR A 120 -6.38 11.92 18.00
N THR A 121 -5.61 12.03 16.92
CA THR A 121 -5.39 13.31 16.24
C THR A 121 -6.70 13.89 15.71
N HIS A 122 -7.57 13.06 15.13
CA HIS A 122 -8.89 13.49 14.66
C HIS A 122 -9.78 13.95 15.83
N VAL A 123 -9.83 13.20 16.93
CA VAL A 123 -10.55 13.59 18.16
C VAL A 123 -10.02 14.91 18.70
N GLY A 124 -8.71 15.10 18.78
CA GLY A 124 -8.12 16.35 19.25
C GLY A 124 -8.50 17.56 18.39
N ASN A 125 -8.59 17.37 17.07
CA ASN A 125 -9.08 18.42 16.16
C ASN A 125 -10.58 18.73 16.38
N LEU A 126 -11.40 17.73 16.71
CA LEU A 126 -12.81 17.94 17.06
C LEU A 126 -12.97 18.71 18.37
N VAL A 127 -12.20 18.34 19.41
CA VAL A 127 -12.19 19.05 20.71
C VAL A 127 -11.76 20.50 20.51
N LYS A 128 -10.66 20.74 19.78
CA LYS A 128 -10.20 22.10 19.47
C LYS A 128 -11.23 22.91 18.67
N LYS A 129 -11.94 22.27 17.73
CA LYS A 129 -13.01 22.92 16.96
C LYS A 129 -14.19 23.31 17.87
N ALA A 130 -14.55 22.46 18.82
CA ALA A 130 -15.61 22.74 19.78
C ALA A 130 -15.26 23.92 20.70
N GLU A 131 -14.04 23.94 21.23
CA GLU A 131 -13.54 25.03 22.09
C GLU A 131 -13.57 26.40 21.39
N ILE A 132 -13.19 26.45 20.10
CA ILE A 132 -13.16 27.71 19.34
C ILE A 132 -14.57 28.15 18.93
N ARG A 133 -15.46 27.21 18.57
CA ARG A 133 -16.79 27.52 18.05
C ARG A 133 -17.80 27.87 19.16
N GLY A 134 -17.68 27.26 20.34
CA GLY A 134 -18.68 27.36 21.40
C GLY A 134 -19.91 26.48 21.14
N LYS A 135 -21.10 26.93 21.54
CA LYS A 135 -22.34 26.13 21.53
C LYS A 135 -22.87 25.86 20.12
N GLY A 136 -23.36 24.64 19.88
CA GLY A 136 -24.05 24.22 18.65
C GLY A 136 -23.58 22.87 18.10
N GLN A 137 -24.28 22.36 17.08
CA GLN A 137 -23.97 21.06 16.46
C GLN A 137 -22.56 21.02 15.85
N LEU A 138 -21.82 19.96 16.12
CA LEU A 138 -20.45 19.75 15.65
C LEU A 138 -20.43 19.04 14.29
N ASP A 139 -20.31 19.81 13.21
CA ASP A 139 -20.09 19.25 11.88
C ASP A 139 -18.64 18.75 11.73
N GLN A 140 -18.45 17.43 11.56
CA GLN A 140 -17.14 16.81 11.36
C GLN A 140 -16.78 16.53 9.90
N THR A 141 -17.68 16.78 8.95
CA THR A 141 -17.55 16.35 7.54
C THR A 141 -16.22 16.77 6.89
N LEU A 142 -15.81 18.04 7.08
CA LEU A 142 -14.56 18.55 6.51
C LEU A 142 -13.30 17.94 7.16
N LEU A 143 -13.34 17.65 8.46
CA LEU A 143 -12.22 17.03 9.17
C LEU A 143 -12.09 15.56 8.78
N LEU A 144 -13.21 14.82 8.67
CA LEU A 144 -13.22 13.45 8.17
C LEU A 144 -12.72 13.37 6.73
N ARG A 145 -13.14 14.29 5.85
CA ARG A 145 -12.64 14.36 4.47
C ARG A 145 -11.13 14.57 4.43
N SER A 146 -10.59 15.46 5.27
CA SER A 146 -9.14 15.68 5.36
C SER A 146 -8.39 14.41 5.79
N VAL A 147 -8.94 13.64 6.73
CA VAL A 147 -8.37 12.34 7.15
C VAL A 147 -8.41 11.34 5.99
N ALA A 148 -9.55 11.22 5.30
CA ALA A 148 -9.71 10.34 4.15
C ALA A 148 -8.69 10.65 3.05
N ASP A 149 -8.51 11.93 2.72
CA ASP A 149 -7.57 12.38 1.69
C ASP A 149 -6.12 12.08 2.06
N LYS A 150 -5.73 12.29 3.33
CA LYS A 150 -4.39 11.96 3.83
C LYS A 150 -4.10 10.46 3.79
N LEU A 151 -5.07 9.62 4.16
CA LEU A 151 -4.91 8.18 4.13
C LEU A 151 -4.81 7.64 2.70
N ARG A 152 -5.71 8.09 1.79
CA ARG A 152 -5.71 7.69 0.37
C ARG A 152 -4.47 8.16 -0.39
N ALA A 153 -3.84 9.26 0.01
CA ALA A 153 -2.63 9.74 -0.65
C ALA A 153 -1.48 8.72 -0.64
N ARG A 154 -1.43 7.85 0.39
CA ARG A 154 -0.36 6.85 0.57
C ARG A 154 -0.40 5.78 -0.54
N GLU A 155 -1.58 5.32 -0.91
CA GLU A 155 -1.79 4.29 -1.93
C GLU A 155 -1.56 4.80 -3.36
N LYS A 156 -1.96 6.04 -3.66
CA LYS A 156 -1.96 6.60 -5.03
C LYS A 156 -0.64 6.43 -5.77
N LEU A 157 0.49 6.57 -5.07
CA LEU A 157 1.82 6.39 -5.68
C LEU A 157 2.03 4.97 -6.19
N GLY A 158 1.62 3.96 -5.43
CA GLY A 158 1.75 2.56 -5.81
C GLY A 158 0.92 2.19 -7.02
N LEU A 159 -0.34 2.63 -7.04
CA LEU A 159 -1.22 2.44 -8.19
C LEU A 159 -0.63 3.11 -9.44
N PHE A 160 -0.18 4.36 -9.31
CA PHE A 160 0.45 5.08 -10.42
C PHE A 160 1.66 4.32 -10.98
N VAL A 161 2.55 3.82 -10.11
CA VAL A 161 3.71 3.04 -10.55
C VAL A 161 3.30 1.73 -11.22
N SER A 162 2.30 1.03 -10.69
CA SER A 162 1.81 -0.22 -11.30
C SER A 162 1.23 0.01 -12.71
N GLU A 163 0.49 1.09 -12.93
CA GLU A 163 0.03 1.50 -14.26
C GLU A 163 1.18 1.94 -15.16
N GLY A 164 2.17 2.63 -14.59
CA GLY A 164 3.40 3.00 -15.26
C GLY A 164 4.15 1.78 -15.80
N LEU A 165 4.27 0.71 -15.00
CA LEU A 165 4.91 -0.54 -15.42
C LEU A 165 4.16 -1.24 -16.57
N LEU A 166 2.82 -1.22 -16.57
CA LEU A 166 2.04 -1.74 -17.71
C LEU A 166 2.33 -0.96 -18.99
N ARG A 167 2.36 0.37 -18.90
CA ARG A 167 2.68 1.23 -20.05
C ARG A 167 4.13 1.06 -20.50
N LEU A 168 5.06 0.88 -19.55
CA LEU A 168 6.46 0.60 -19.84
C LEU A 168 6.65 -0.76 -20.52
N ALA A 169 5.86 -1.78 -20.15
CA ALA A 169 5.84 -3.08 -20.82
C ALA A 169 5.44 -2.94 -22.30
N LEU A 170 4.39 -2.17 -22.58
CA LEU A 170 3.96 -1.85 -23.95
C LEU A 170 4.98 -1.02 -24.73
N LEU A 171 5.71 -0.11 -24.06
CA LEU A 171 6.82 0.59 -24.70
C LEU A 171 7.96 -0.37 -25.05
N GLY A 172 8.24 -1.32 -24.15
CA GLY A 172 9.24 -2.36 -24.33
C GLY A 172 8.98 -3.26 -25.54
N THR A 173 7.72 -3.60 -25.84
CA THR A 173 7.39 -4.35 -27.07
C THR A 173 7.73 -3.55 -28.31
N ALA A 174 7.38 -2.26 -28.34
CA ALA A 174 7.71 -1.39 -29.46
C ALA A 174 9.24 -1.33 -29.67
N ILE A 175 10.02 -1.19 -28.59
CA ILE A 175 11.48 -1.20 -28.65
C ILE A 175 12.00 -2.54 -29.18
N GLY A 176 11.50 -3.66 -28.68
CA GLY A 176 11.90 -4.98 -29.18
C GLY A 176 11.54 -5.21 -30.65
N PHE A 177 10.39 -4.70 -31.12
CA PHE A 177 10.06 -4.72 -32.55
C PHE A 177 11.01 -3.85 -33.38
N ILE A 178 11.43 -2.69 -32.90
CA ILE A 178 12.45 -1.87 -33.58
C ILE A 178 13.76 -2.66 -33.69
N LEU A 179 14.22 -3.25 -32.58
CA LEU A 179 15.43 -4.08 -32.57
C LEU A 179 15.33 -5.29 -33.51
N MET A 180 14.12 -5.84 -33.67
CA MET A 180 13.86 -6.94 -34.60
C MET A 180 14.03 -6.51 -36.07
N LEU A 181 13.67 -5.27 -36.41
CA LEU A 181 13.70 -4.77 -37.80
C LEU A 181 15.08 -4.22 -38.23
N ILE A 182 15.90 -3.75 -37.28
CA ILE A 182 17.23 -3.17 -37.58
C ILE A 182 18.11 -4.12 -38.43
N PRO A 183 18.29 -5.41 -38.10
CA PRO A 183 19.13 -6.30 -38.88
C PRO A 183 18.63 -6.54 -40.30
N ILE A 184 17.31 -6.48 -40.52
CA ILE A 184 16.68 -6.67 -41.83
C ILE A 184 16.90 -5.42 -42.70
N ALA A 185 16.74 -4.23 -42.12
CA ALA A 185 16.94 -2.97 -42.83
C ALA A 185 18.40 -2.75 -43.28
N GLY A 186 19.35 -3.38 -42.60
CA GLY A 186 20.79 -3.30 -42.90
C GLY A 186 21.31 -4.35 -43.89
N LEU A 187 20.46 -5.21 -44.47
CA LEU A 187 20.89 -6.25 -45.40
C LEU A 187 21.36 -5.65 -46.74
N THR A 188 22.64 -5.86 -47.06
CA THR A 188 23.26 -5.41 -48.33
C THR A 188 23.56 -6.55 -49.30
N SER A 189 23.59 -7.80 -48.82
CA SER A 189 23.74 -9.01 -49.63
C SER A 189 22.89 -10.16 -49.06
N PHE A 190 22.46 -11.07 -49.93
CA PHE A 190 21.64 -12.24 -49.57
C PHE A 190 22.48 -13.51 -49.43
N GLU A 191 23.69 -13.38 -48.87
CA GLU A 191 24.57 -14.52 -48.59
C GLU A 191 24.10 -15.28 -47.35
N ALA A 192 24.44 -16.57 -47.26
CA ALA A 192 23.98 -17.42 -46.16
C ALA A 192 24.37 -16.89 -44.77
N ASP A 193 25.57 -16.32 -44.65
CA ASP A 193 26.07 -15.79 -43.37
C ASP A 193 25.40 -14.47 -42.97
N THR A 194 25.14 -13.55 -43.94
CA THR A 194 24.42 -12.30 -43.67
C THR A 194 22.96 -12.56 -43.31
N LEU A 195 22.31 -13.52 -43.98
CA LEU A 195 20.96 -13.96 -43.66
C LEU A 195 20.89 -14.61 -42.26
N ARG A 196 21.85 -15.46 -41.91
CA ARG A 196 21.90 -16.08 -40.58
C ARG A 196 22.08 -15.04 -39.47
N GLY A 197 22.95 -14.05 -39.69
CA GLY A 197 23.14 -12.93 -38.77
C GLY A 197 21.87 -12.09 -38.58
N ALA A 198 21.18 -11.76 -39.67
CA ALA A 198 19.93 -11.00 -39.61
C ALA A 198 18.81 -11.79 -38.90
N LEU A 199 18.68 -13.09 -39.17
CA LEU A 199 17.73 -13.97 -38.47
C LEU A 199 18.04 -14.05 -36.97
N SER A 200 19.32 -14.16 -36.59
CA SER A 200 19.72 -14.15 -35.18
C SER A 200 19.35 -12.83 -34.50
N GLY A 201 19.64 -11.69 -35.14
CA GLY A 201 19.29 -10.37 -34.61
C GLY A 201 17.77 -10.18 -34.47
N MET A 202 16.99 -10.68 -35.44
CA MET A 202 15.54 -10.70 -35.40
C MET A 202 15.01 -11.49 -34.19
N THR A 203 15.55 -12.71 -33.96
CA THR A 203 15.17 -13.51 -32.77
C THR A 203 15.56 -12.82 -31.46
N GLY A 204 16.66 -12.08 -31.43
CA GLY A 204 17.06 -11.26 -30.28
C GLY A 204 16.06 -10.15 -29.98
N GLY A 205 15.67 -9.35 -30.98
CA GLY A 205 14.65 -8.30 -30.83
C GLY A 205 13.30 -8.84 -30.35
N MET A 206 12.89 -10.00 -30.86
CA MET A 206 11.69 -10.70 -30.39
C MET A 206 11.81 -11.14 -28.93
N ALA A 207 12.95 -11.72 -28.53
CA ALA A 207 13.19 -12.14 -27.16
C ALA A 207 13.13 -10.97 -26.18
N VAL A 208 13.70 -9.81 -26.54
CA VAL A 208 13.60 -8.57 -25.75
C VAL A 208 12.13 -8.16 -25.59
N ALA A 209 11.37 -8.08 -26.69
CA ALA A 209 9.96 -7.69 -26.65
C ALA A 209 9.13 -8.58 -25.71
N LEU A 210 9.26 -9.90 -25.86
CA LEU A 210 8.49 -10.87 -25.10
C LEU A 210 8.86 -10.83 -23.60
N ASN A 211 10.15 -10.82 -23.29
CA ASN A 211 10.64 -10.84 -21.91
C ASN A 211 10.25 -9.57 -21.15
N VAL A 212 10.40 -8.40 -21.77
CA VAL A 212 10.00 -7.13 -21.16
C VAL A 212 8.48 -7.09 -20.92
N THR A 213 7.69 -7.64 -21.84
CA THR A 213 6.22 -7.71 -21.70
C THR A 213 5.81 -8.56 -20.51
N VAL A 214 6.32 -9.79 -20.43
CA VAL A 214 5.97 -10.72 -19.36
C VAL A 214 6.42 -10.18 -18.02
N ALA A 215 7.66 -9.68 -17.93
CA ALA A 215 8.19 -9.08 -16.70
C ALA A 215 7.36 -7.86 -16.26
N GLY A 216 7.06 -6.94 -17.19
CA GLY A 216 6.30 -5.72 -16.90
C GLY A 216 4.87 -6.00 -16.46
N ILE A 217 4.15 -6.87 -17.18
CA ILE A 217 2.77 -7.22 -16.80
C ILE A 217 2.74 -7.99 -15.49
N ALA A 218 3.60 -8.99 -15.30
CA ALA A 218 3.63 -9.79 -14.08
C ALA A 218 3.91 -8.93 -12.84
N THR A 219 4.97 -8.11 -12.88
CA THR A 219 5.32 -7.21 -11.77
C THR A 219 4.25 -6.15 -11.51
N ALA A 220 3.65 -5.57 -12.54
CA ALA A 220 2.56 -4.61 -12.40
C ALA A 220 1.32 -5.22 -11.73
N LEU A 221 0.92 -6.42 -12.14
CA LEU A 221 -0.23 -7.12 -11.55
C LEU A 221 0.01 -7.48 -10.08
N ILE A 222 1.21 -7.96 -9.75
CA ILE A 222 1.60 -8.26 -8.37
C ILE A 222 1.52 -6.99 -7.51
N LEU A 223 2.11 -5.87 -7.96
CA LEU A 223 2.03 -4.60 -7.23
C LEU A 223 0.59 -4.12 -7.08
N LYS A 224 -0.20 -4.18 -8.15
CA LYS A 224 -1.61 -3.78 -8.12
C LYS A 224 -2.40 -4.57 -7.09
N PHE A 225 -2.13 -5.87 -6.97
CA PHE A 225 -2.71 -6.71 -5.94
C PHE A 225 -2.23 -6.35 -4.53
N GLN A 226 -0.94 -6.07 -4.34
CA GLN A 226 -0.40 -5.62 -3.04
C GLN A 226 -1.06 -4.32 -2.57
N TYR A 227 -1.20 -3.33 -3.46
CA TYR A 227 -1.83 -2.05 -3.15
C TYR A 227 -3.35 -2.15 -2.96
N PHE A 228 -4.02 -3.05 -3.69
CA PHE A 228 -5.44 -3.34 -3.47
C PHE A 228 -5.71 -3.85 -2.05
N GLN A 229 -4.85 -4.72 -1.52
CA GLN A 229 -4.96 -5.22 -0.14
C GLN A 229 -4.71 -4.11 0.89
N LEU A 230 -3.82 -3.16 0.57
CA LEU A 230 -3.54 -2.00 1.41
C LEU A 230 -4.71 -1.00 1.43
N ASP A 231 -5.34 -0.74 0.29
CA ASP A 231 -6.55 0.10 0.19
C ASP A 231 -7.66 -0.43 1.10
N ALA A 232 -7.91 -1.75 1.07
CA ALA A 232 -8.89 -2.37 1.95
C ALA A 232 -8.60 -2.11 3.44
N ALA A 233 -7.33 -2.16 3.85
CA ALA A 233 -6.92 -1.88 5.23
C ALA A 233 -7.07 -0.40 5.60
N ILE A 234 -6.74 0.51 4.67
CA ILE A 234 -6.97 1.95 4.82
C ILE A 234 -8.47 2.25 4.97
N GLY A 235 -9.31 1.58 4.19
CA GLY A 235 -10.77 1.66 4.27
C GLY A 235 -11.31 1.22 5.63
N GLU A 236 -10.81 0.09 6.17
CA GLU A 236 -11.17 -0.38 7.52
C GLU A 236 -10.80 0.66 8.59
N LEU A 237 -9.60 1.23 8.52
CA LEU A 237 -9.15 2.28 9.46
C LEU A 237 -10.04 3.52 9.37
N PHE A 238 -10.32 4.02 8.16
CA PHE A 238 -11.14 5.20 7.97
C PHE A 238 -12.58 4.99 8.47
N SER A 239 -13.20 3.85 8.13
CA SER A 239 -14.53 3.51 8.59
C SER A 239 -14.60 3.45 10.12
N GLY A 240 -13.60 2.84 10.75
CA GLY A 240 -13.52 2.78 12.21
C GLY A 240 -13.37 4.16 12.86
N ILE A 241 -12.59 5.07 12.25
CA ILE A 241 -12.46 6.44 12.73
C ILE A 241 -13.80 7.17 12.66
N ALA A 242 -14.49 7.10 11.53
CA ALA A 242 -15.77 7.78 11.32
C ALA A 242 -16.88 7.23 12.24
N GLU A 243 -16.94 5.91 12.41
CA GLU A 243 -17.91 5.27 13.31
C GLU A 243 -17.70 5.72 14.76
N VAL A 244 -16.46 5.64 15.25
CA VAL A 244 -16.15 6.01 16.65
C VAL A 244 -16.37 7.49 16.89
N SER A 245 -15.99 8.34 15.93
CA SER A 245 -16.14 9.79 16.08
C SER A 245 -17.61 10.21 16.08
N GLU A 246 -18.44 9.65 15.19
CA GLU A 246 -19.86 9.98 15.10
C GLU A 246 -20.68 9.43 16.28
N ILE A 247 -20.42 8.20 16.73
CA ILE A 247 -21.25 7.54 17.75
C ILE A 247 -20.86 8.01 19.17
N TYR A 248 -19.57 8.14 19.46
CA TYR A 248 -19.09 8.35 20.84
C TYR A 248 -18.52 9.76 21.05
N VAL A 249 -17.74 10.27 20.10
CA VAL A 249 -16.96 11.50 20.32
C VAL A 249 -17.80 12.76 20.15
N VAL A 250 -18.46 12.92 19.00
CA VAL A 250 -19.28 14.12 18.71
C VAL A 250 -20.36 14.31 19.78
N PRO A 251 -21.18 13.30 20.14
CA PRO A 251 -22.22 13.47 21.15
C PRO A 251 -21.68 13.74 22.56
N ALA A 252 -20.49 13.24 22.91
CA ALA A 252 -19.86 13.51 24.19
C ALA A 252 -19.35 14.95 24.29
N ILE A 253 -18.77 15.48 23.21
CA ILE A 253 -18.31 16.86 23.16
C ILE A 253 -19.51 17.82 23.25
N GLU A 254 -20.58 17.57 22.49
CA GLU A 254 -21.81 18.38 22.54
C GLU A 254 -22.42 18.41 23.95
N ARG A 255 -22.54 17.25 24.62
CA ARG A 255 -23.06 17.17 26.01
C ARG A 255 -22.23 17.98 27.00
N SER A 256 -20.91 17.97 26.87
CA SER A 256 -20.00 18.72 27.74
C SER A 256 -20.15 20.24 27.59
N HIS A 257 -20.42 20.74 26.38
CA HIS A 257 -20.55 22.17 26.08
C HIS A 257 -21.95 22.73 26.34
N ASP A 258 -22.98 21.88 26.26
CA ASP A 258 -24.36 22.27 26.55
C ASP A 258 -24.68 22.28 28.06
N GLY A 259 -23.73 21.91 28.93
CA GLY A 259 -23.91 21.91 30.39
C GLY A 259 -24.86 20.82 30.90
N ARG A 260 -24.98 19.70 30.17
CA ARG A 260 -25.82 18.54 30.54
C ARG A 260 -25.00 17.39 31.17
N ALA A 261 -23.88 17.71 31.82
CA ALA A 261 -23.06 16.75 32.56
C ALA A 261 -23.27 16.90 34.07
#